data_AF-A0A0B5H6S9-F1
#
_entry.id   AF-A0A0B5H6S9-F1
#
_cell.length_a   1.000
_cell.length_b   1.000
_cell.length_c   1.000
_cell.angle_alpha   90.00
_cell.angle_beta   90.00
_cell.angle_gamma   90.00
#
_symmetry.space_group_name_H-M   'P 1'
#
loop_
_entity.id
_entity.type
_entity.pdbx_description
1 polymer ?
#
loop_
_entity_poly.entity_id
_entity_poly.type
_entity_poly.pdbx_seq_one_letter_code
_entity_poly.pdbx_strand_id
1 'polypeptide(L)' 'EKEAAELGKGSFKYAWVLDKLKAERERGITIDIALWKFETPKYYVTVIDAPGHRDFIKNMITGTS' A
#
# COMPACT_ATOMS: atom_id res chain seq x y z
N GLU A 1 10.50 -11.83 1.29
CA GLU A 1 11.93 -11.42 1.22
C GLU A 1 12.57 -11.73 -0.12
N LYS A 2 12.47 -12.97 -0.65
CA LYS A 2 13.06 -13.31 -1.95
C LYS A 2 12.58 -12.42 -3.11
N GLU A 3 11.26 -12.22 -3.26
CA GLU A 3 10.71 -11.42 -4.39
C GLU A 3 11.13 -9.94 -4.39
N ALA A 4 11.13 -9.27 -3.23
CA ALA A 4 11.53 -7.87 -3.12
C ALA A 4 13.04 -7.67 -3.34
N ALA A 5 13.85 -8.67 -2.96
CA ALA A 5 15.29 -8.69 -3.21
C ALA A 5 15.60 -8.99 -4.69
N GLU A 6 14.86 -9.89 -5.34
CA GLU A 6 14.98 -10.20 -6.78
C GLU A 6 14.65 -9.00 -7.68
N LEU A 7 13.78 -8.10 -7.23
CA LEU A 7 13.43 -6.87 -7.94
C LEU A 7 14.31 -5.66 -7.61
N GLY A 8 15.39 -5.86 -6.84
CA GLY A 8 16.35 -4.78 -6.52
C GLY A 8 15.79 -3.69 -5.59
N LYS A 9 14.62 -3.89 -4.99
CA LYS A 9 13.96 -2.95 -4.08
C LYS A 9 13.98 -3.46 -2.64
N GLY A 10 15.17 -3.81 -2.15
CA GLY A 10 15.35 -4.34 -0.79
C GLY A 10 14.86 -3.40 0.33
N SER A 11 14.83 -2.08 0.08
CA SER A 11 14.32 -1.06 1.00
C SER A 11 12.78 -0.95 1.03
N PHE A 12 12.05 -1.52 0.07
CA PHE A 12 10.58 -1.46 -0.03
C PHE A 12 9.86 -2.61 0.69
N LYS A 13 10.49 -3.20 1.71
CA LYS A 13 9.97 -4.38 2.42
C LYS A 13 8.55 -4.21 2.95
N TYR A 14 8.23 -3.04 3.52
CA TYR A 14 6.92 -2.79 4.14
C TYR A 14 5.86 -2.38 3.12
N ALA A 15 6.23 -1.59 2.10
CA ALA A 15 5.34 -1.27 0.98
C ALA A 15 4.91 -2.53 0.23
N TRP A 16 5.81 -3.51 0.05
CA TRP A 16 5.50 -4.78 -0.60
C TRP A 16 4.41 -5.60 0.10
N VAL A 17 4.23 -5.43 1.42
CA VAL A 17 3.19 -6.12 2.18
C VAL A 17 1.81 -5.52 1.89
N LEU A 18 1.75 -4.22 1.56
CA LEU A 18 0.53 -3.48 1.30
C LEU A 18 0.19 -3.45 -0.21
N ASP A 19 1.22 -3.37 -1.07
CA ASP A 19 1.12 -3.39 -2.53
C ASP A 19 0.72 -4.80 -3.02
N LYS A 20 -0.55 -4.94 -3.39
CA LYS A 20 -1.11 -6.21 -3.90
C LYS A 20 -1.01 -6.32 -5.41
N LEU A 21 -0.92 -5.22 -6.14
CA LEU A 21 -0.87 -5.24 -7.60
C LEU A 21 0.56 -5.44 -8.11
N LYS A 22 0.72 -6.27 -9.14
CA LYS A 22 2.01 -6.47 -9.81
C LYS A 22 2.56 -5.15 -10.40
N ALA A 23 1.67 -4.27 -10.87
CA ALA A 23 2.04 -2.95 -11.39
C ALA A 23 2.59 -2.01 -10.30
N GLU A 24 2.06 -2.06 -9.07
CA GLU A 24 2.56 -1.29 -7.92
C GLU A 24 3.95 -1.76 -7.54
N ARG A 25 4.14 -3.08 -7.50
CA ARG A 25 5.42 -3.75 -7.20
C ARG A 25 6.52 -3.42 -8.22
N GLU A 26 6.21 -3.52 -9.51
CA GLU A 26 7.12 -3.18 -10.60
C GLU A 26 7.49 -1.69 -10.59
N ARG A 27 6.50 -0.80 -10.45
CA ARG A 27 6.72 0.66 -10.48
C ARG A 27 7.22 1.25 -9.16
N GLY A 28 6.97 0.58 -8.04
CA GLY A 28 7.31 1.06 -6.68
C GLY A 28 6.45 2.24 -6.23
N ILE A 29 5.22 2.31 -6.72
CA ILE A 29 4.23 3.34 -6.36
C ILE A 29 2.93 2.65 -5.97
N THR A 30 2.29 3.13 -4.91
CA THR A 30 0.92 2.76 -4.54
C THR A 30 -0.05 3.37 -5.54
N ILE A 31 -0.89 2.55 -6.17
CA ILE A 31 -1.84 2.92 -7.23
C ILE A 31 -3.26 2.81 -6.71
N ASP A 32 -3.55 1.72 -5.99
CA ASP A 32 -4.84 1.44 -5.38
C ASP A 32 -4.77 1.59 -3.86
N ILE A 33 -5.92 1.77 -3.22
CA ILE A 33 -5.97 1.92 -1.76
C ILE A 33 -5.97 0.55 -1.11
N ALA A 34 -5.01 0.32 -0.21
CA ALA A 34 -5.03 -0.85 0.65
C ALA A 34 -5.66 -0.52 2.00
N LEU A 35 -6.69 -1.29 2.37
CA LEU A 35 -7.34 -1.22 3.68
C LEU A 35 -6.86 -2.36 4.55
N TRP A 36 -6.35 -2.04 5.73
CA TRP A 36 -5.96 -3.02 6.75
C TRP A 36 -6.65 -2.71 8.06
N LYS A 37 -7.38 -3.69 8.60
CA LYS A 37 -8.12 -3.53 9.85
C LYS A 37 -7.47 -4.41 10.90
N PHE A 38 -7.15 -3.84 12.05
CA PHE A 38 -6.69 -4.59 13.18
C PHE A 38 -7.33 -4.10 14.48
N GLU A 39 -7.52 -5.05 15.38
CA GLU A 39 -8.18 -4.82 16.64
C GLU A 39 -7.13 -4.83 17.73
N THR A 40 -7.12 -3.78 18.54
CA THR A 40 -6.39 -3.74 19.79
C THR A 40 -7.39 -3.96 20.93
N PRO A 41 -6.94 -4.33 22.15
CA PRO A 41 -7.86 -4.58 23.27
C PRO A 41 -8.76 -3.39 23.64
N LYS A 42 -8.44 -2.19 23.16
CA LYS A 42 -9.13 -0.95 23.49
C LYS A 42 -9.73 -0.23 22.28
N TYR A 43 -9.23 -0.47 21.06
CA TYR A 43 -9.62 0.26 19.86
C TYR A 43 -9.62 -0.61 18.61
N TYR A 44 -10.58 -0.33 17.74
CA TYR A 44 -10.59 -0.81 16.36
C TYR A 44 -9.83 0.20 15.50
N VAL A 45 -8.71 -0.23 14.92
CA VAL A 45 -7.87 0.62 14.08
C VAL A 45 -7.98 0.16 12.63
N THR A 46 -8.27 1.10 11.74
CA THR A 46 -8.21 0.89 10.29
C THR A 46 -7.06 1.72 9.74
N VAL A 47 -6.08 1.05 9.13
CA VAL A 47 -4.99 1.66 8.38
C VAL A 47 -5.41 1.73 6.92
N ILE A 48 -5.24 2.90 6.34
CA ILE A 48 -5.53 3.18 4.93
C ILE A 48 -4.20 3.56 4.30
N ASP A 49 -3.75 2.76 3.35
CA ASP A 49 -2.61 3.09 2.50
C ASP A 49 -3.15 3.74 1.23
N ALA A 50 -2.79 5.00 0.99
CA ALA A 50 -3.37 5.83 -0.07
C ALA A 50 -2.31 6.26 -1.07
N PRO A 51 -2.66 6.37 -2.37
CA PRO A 51 -1.69 6.71 -3.40
C PRO A 51 -1.25 8.18 -3.33
N GLY A 52 0.06 8.41 -3.39
CA GLY A 52 0.67 9.75 -3.28
C GLY A 52 0.90 10.49 -4.61
N HIS A 53 0.68 9.82 -5.76
CA HIS A 53 0.88 10.43 -7.08
C HIS A 53 -0.34 11.26 -7.50
N ARG A 54 -0.12 12.43 -8.12
CA ARG A 54 -1.18 13.36 -8.54
C ARG A 54 -2.24 12.71 -9.45
N ASP A 55 -1.81 11.79 -10.30
CA ASP A 55 -2.69 11.08 -11.24
C ASP A 55 -3.67 10.13 -10.54
N PHE A 56 -3.40 9.74 -9.30
CA PHE A 56 -4.22 8.80 -8.51
C PHE A 56 -4.98 9.47 -7.37
N ILE A 57 -5.07 10.81 -7.34
CA ILE A 57 -5.85 11.57 -6.34
C ILE A 57 -7.32 11.12 -6.29
N LYS A 58 -7.89 10.72 -7.43
CA LYS A 58 -9.28 10.20 -7.48
C LYS A 58 -9.44 8.94 -6.64
N ASN A 59 -8.47 8.04 -6.69
CA ASN A 59 -8.49 6.82 -5.90
C ASN A 59 -8.43 7.19 -4.41
N MET A 60 -7.48 8.04 -4.00
CA MET A 60 -7.37 8.54 -2.62
C MET A 60 -8.67 9.13 -2.06
N ILE A 61 -9.42 9.92 -2.86
CA ILE A 61 -10.70 10.51 -2.42
C ILE A 61 -11.73 9.42 -2.11
N THR A 62 -11.81 8.37 -2.92
CA THR A 62 -12.72 7.23 -2.67
C THR A 62 -12.40 6.50 -1.37
N GLY A 63 -11.13 6.48 -0.94
CA GLY A 63 -10.71 5.86 0.31
C GLY A 63 -10.99 6.66 1.58
N THR A 64 -11.33 7.95 1.45
CA THR A 64 -11.53 8.87 2.59
C THR A 64 -13.03 9.10 2.90
N SER A 65 -13.92 8.29 2.32
CA SER A 65 -15.38 8.41 2.49
C SER A 65 -15.96 7.47 3.55
#